data_AF-A0A5Q2FDW3-F1
#
_entry.id   AF-A0A5Q2FDW3-F1
#
_cell.length_a   1.000
_cell.length_b   1.000
_cell.length_c   1.000
_cell.angle_alpha   90.00
_cell.angle_beta   90.00
_cell.angle_gamma   90.00
#
_symmetry.space_group_name_H-M   'P 1'
#
loop_
_entity.id
_entity.type
_entity.pdbx_description
1 polymer ?
#
loop_
_entity_poly.entity_id
_entity_poly.type
_entity_poly.pdbx_seq_one_letter_code
_entity_poly.pdbx_strand_id
1 'polypeptide(L)'
;MAVAAVATLLAAPWGSGPAAAAPAPTPTPTASATPKPTPTPTASATPKPTPTPTASATLAAPAPAPLAVTVSPGEEAIAAKAATSKDAIGAATGPVTCGLVADGCSQPFERGTILWTSATGAHWTRGAIRDAWTRTSAQDGFLAYPTSDEFCGLVQSGCGQHFQGGEVYWSPGTGAHWTRGSILAKWRGQGWENGFLGYPTSNEFCGLAGGGCGQHFQHGEIYWSPASGAHWSRGSIVESWRGQGWENGSLGYPTSDEFCGLTQSGCGQHFQHGEIYWTPNTGAHWSRGSIVESWRGQGWENGPLGYPVSDEFCGLVRGGCGQHFQRGEIYWSPGTGAHVIRGAIVEAWRAAGWENGRYGYPLGTEYWSAGKPTQRFEGGFLTYGVDGRCLTGRTMCASKNDRALRWMINGEIISTYDARFGCSTSPTDNGSFTVYWKSYDHTSTLYNTWMPRAMFYNGGEAVHYSPDFAARGYAGCSHGCVNLRDWEGINWLYGQVQIGDKVVVYY
;
A
#
# COMPACT_ATOMS: atom_id res chain seq x y z
N MET A 1 18.82 60.96 -2.59
CA MET A 1 17.78 60.84 -1.54
C MET A 1 16.94 59.60 -1.85
N ALA A 2 17.10 58.54 -1.07
CA ALA A 2 16.09 57.51 -0.81
C ALA A 2 16.67 56.61 0.29
N VAL A 3 16.07 56.70 1.47
CA VAL A 3 16.43 55.96 2.68
C VAL A 3 15.64 54.66 2.67
N ALA A 4 16.31 53.51 2.78
CA ALA A 4 15.68 52.22 3.03
C ALA A 4 15.84 51.86 4.51
N ALA A 5 14.71 51.74 5.19
CA ALA A 5 14.61 51.46 6.62
C ALA A 5 14.90 49.99 6.93
N VAL A 6 15.68 49.77 7.98
CA VAL A 6 15.94 48.49 8.63
C VAL A 6 14.80 48.22 9.60
N ALA A 7 14.12 47.08 9.45
CA ALA A 7 13.13 46.59 10.40
C ALA A 7 13.68 45.37 11.15
N THR A 8 13.99 45.59 12.42
CA THR A 8 14.40 44.62 13.43
C THR A 8 13.19 43.78 13.84
N LEU A 9 13.25 42.46 13.69
CA LEU A 9 12.25 41.56 14.29
C LEU A 9 12.65 41.22 15.74
N LEU A 10 11.83 41.72 16.67
CA LEU A 10 11.84 41.35 18.09
C LEU A 10 11.16 39.99 18.28
N ALA A 11 11.82 39.12 19.04
CA ALA A 11 11.24 37.90 19.58
C ALA A 11 10.19 38.22 20.66
N ALA A 12 9.10 37.46 20.66
CA ALA A 12 8.11 37.41 21.74
C ALA A 12 7.72 35.95 22.03
N PRO A 13 7.27 35.64 23.26
CA PRO A 13 7.50 34.35 23.91
C PRO A 13 6.30 33.40 23.93
N TRP A 14 6.62 32.10 23.86
CA TRP A 14 5.99 30.94 24.49
C TRP A 14 4.57 31.13 25.05
N GLY A 15 3.57 30.86 24.21
CA GLY A 15 2.17 30.66 24.61
C GLY A 15 1.92 29.20 24.97
N SER A 16 1.45 28.97 26.20
CA SER A 16 1.02 27.70 26.76
C SER A 16 -0.24 27.20 26.03
N GLY A 17 -0.15 26.06 25.34
CA GLY A 17 -1.32 25.38 24.74
C GLY A 17 -2.19 24.70 25.80
N PRO A 18 -3.53 24.64 25.61
CA PRO A 18 -4.44 24.04 26.58
C PRO A 18 -4.26 22.52 26.67
N ALA A 19 -4.43 22.00 27.89
CA ALA A 19 -4.37 20.59 28.23
C ALA A 19 -5.38 19.76 27.39
N ALA A 20 -4.90 18.65 26.83
CA ALA A 20 -5.72 17.66 26.16
C ALA A 20 -6.73 17.05 27.15
N ALA A 21 -8.02 17.16 26.82
CA ALA A 21 -9.10 16.51 27.55
C ALA A 21 -9.02 14.98 27.40
N ALA A 22 -9.21 14.27 28.50
CA ALA A 22 -9.27 12.82 28.58
C ALA A 22 -10.45 12.25 27.75
N PRO A 23 -10.32 11.04 27.16
CA PRO A 23 -11.40 10.43 26.39
C PRO A 23 -12.57 10.04 27.30
N ALA A 24 -13.78 10.43 26.89
CA ALA A 24 -15.03 10.08 27.57
C ALA A 24 -15.32 8.56 27.49
N PRO A 25 -15.92 7.95 28.53
CA PRO A 25 -16.27 6.54 28.52
C PRO A 25 -17.44 6.23 27.58
N THR A 26 -17.33 5.10 26.89
CA THR A 26 -18.31 4.50 25.98
C THR A 26 -19.65 4.22 26.68
N PRO A 27 -20.81 4.54 26.10
CA PRO A 27 -22.10 4.19 26.70
C PRO A 27 -22.41 2.70 26.54
N THR A 28 -22.72 2.06 27.67
CA THR A 28 -23.27 0.70 27.82
C THR A 28 -24.64 0.58 27.14
N PRO A 29 -24.99 -0.56 26.50
CA PRO A 29 -26.30 -0.75 25.89
C PRO A 29 -27.42 -0.85 26.93
N THR A 30 -28.43 0.02 26.79
CA THR A 30 -29.65 0.02 27.62
C THR A 30 -30.57 -1.14 27.23
N ALA A 31 -31.11 -1.81 28.24
CA ALA A 31 -32.03 -2.93 28.13
C ALA A 31 -33.33 -2.58 27.37
N SER A 32 -33.78 -3.57 26.59
CA SER A 32 -35.02 -3.55 25.80
C SER A 32 -36.27 -3.44 26.69
N ALA A 33 -37.21 -2.58 26.29
CA ALA A 33 -38.47 -2.37 26.99
C ALA A 33 -39.48 -3.49 26.66
N THR A 34 -40.04 -4.08 27.70
CA THR A 34 -41.12 -5.08 27.69
C THR A 34 -42.39 -4.55 27.03
N PRO A 35 -43.12 -5.36 26.21
CA PRO A 35 -44.37 -4.92 25.61
C PRO A 35 -45.51 -4.83 26.63
N LYS A 36 -46.28 -3.74 26.54
CA LYS A 36 -47.50 -3.45 27.30
C LYS A 36 -48.69 -4.31 26.79
N PRO A 37 -49.55 -4.87 27.66
CA PRO A 37 -50.67 -5.70 27.22
C PRO A 37 -51.81 -4.90 26.59
N THR A 38 -52.37 -5.48 25.52
CA THR A 38 -53.57 -5.03 24.78
C THR A 38 -54.83 -5.19 25.64
N PRO A 39 -55.76 -4.22 25.68
CA PRO A 39 -57.04 -4.40 26.34
C PRO A 39 -58.02 -5.22 25.49
N THR A 40 -58.68 -6.17 26.16
CA THR A 40 -59.78 -7.03 25.69
C THR A 40 -60.99 -6.20 25.23
N PRO A 41 -61.68 -6.55 24.12
CA PRO A 41 -62.92 -5.90 23.73
C PRO A 41 -64.10 -6.35 24.60
N THR A 42 -64.84 -5.35 25.11
CA THR A 42 -66.11 -5.46 25.83
C THR A 42 -67.22 -5.98 24.90
N ALA A 43 -68.01 -6.95 25.39
CA ALA A 43 -69.18 -7.49 24.72
C ALA A 43 -70.25 -6.41 24.47
N SER A 44 -70.76 -6.35 23.23
CA SER A 44 -71.91 -5.52 22.85
C SER A 44 -73.14 -6.38 22.60
N ALA A 45 -74.30 -5.81 22.92
CA ALA A 45 -75.54 -6.48 23.25
C ALA A 45 -76.30 -7.13 22.08
N THR A 46 -77.05 -8.16 22.44
CA THR A 46 -77.99 -8.95 21.64
C THR A 46 -79.15 -8.11 21.08
N PRO A 47 -79.51 -8.23 19.78
CA PRO A 47 -80.79 -7.77 19.28
C PRO A 47 -81.87 -8.88 19.36
N LYS A 48 -83.05 -8.45 19.79
CA LYS A 48 -84.34 -9.17 19.92
C LYS A 48 -84.93 -9.59 18.54
N PRO A 49 -85.61 -10.76 18.42
CA PRO A 49 -86.16 -11.22 17.14
C PRO A 49 -87.65 -10.89 16.97
N THR A 50 -88.07 -10.39 15.79
CA THR A 50 -89.46 -10.47 15.28
C THR A 50 -89.50 -10.10 13.77
N PRO A 51 -90.53 -10.49 12.99
CA PRO A 51 -90.87 -11.82 12.51
C PRO A 51 -90.71 -11.97 10.98
N THR A 52 -90.65 -13.23 10.54
CA THR A 52 -90.75 -13.70 9.16
C THR A 52 -92.05 -13.26 8.45
N PRO A 53 -91.97 -12.74 7.21
CA PRO A 53 -93.07 -12.82 6.27
C PRO A 53 -92.90 -13.97 5.26
N THR A 54 -94.02 -14.62 5.03
CA THR A 54 -94.31 -15.77 4.17
C THR A 54 -93.95 -15.57 2.69
N ALA A 55 -93.55 -16.67 2.05
CA ALA A 55 -93.23 -16.78 0.63
C ALA A 55 -94.40 -16.42 -0.30
N SER A 56 -94.09 -15.78 -1.45
CA SER A 56 -94.81 -15.99 -2.71
C SER A 56 -94.04 -15.47 -3.93
N ALA A 57 -94.21 -16.24 -5.01
CA ALA A 57 -93.97 -15.95 -6.42
C ALA A 57 -92.51 -15.97 -6.94
N THR A 58 -92.15 -17.13 -7.47
CA THR A 58 -91.06 -17.39 -8.41
C THR A 58 -91.14 -16.46 -9.62
N LEU A 59 -90.16 -15.57 -9.78
CA LEU A 59 -89.85 -14.91 -11.04
C LEU A 59 -88.64 -15.61 -11.65
N ALA A 60 -88.76 -15.95 -12.93
CA ALA A 60 -87.73 -16.62 -13.73
C ALA A 60 -86.38 -15.88 -13.65
N ALA A 61 -85.30 -16.64 -13.46
CA ALA A 61 -83.94 -16.13 -13.46
C ALA A 61 -83.63 -15.43 -14.80
N PRO A 62 -83.09 -14.20 -14.79
CA PRO A 62 -82.56 -13.61 -16.01
C PRO A 62 -81.33 -14.41 -16.48
N ALA A 63 -81.18 -14.52 -17.80
CA ALA A 63 -80.05 -15.17 -18.46
C ALA A 63 -78.70 -14.70 -17.87
N PRO A 64 -77.67 -15.57 -17.80
CA PRO A 64 -76.37 -15.17 -17.29
C PRO A 64 -75.84 -13.98 -18.09
N ALA A 65 -75.51 -12.89 -17.40
CA ALA A 65 -74.77 -11.79 -17.97
C ALA A 65 -73.48 -12.33 -18.64
N PRO A 66 -73.05 -11.78 -19.79
CA PRO A 66 -71.78 -12.17 -20.38
C PRO A 66 -70.68 -12.02 -19.33
N LEU A 67 -69.85 -13.05 -19.16
CA LEU A 67 -68.67 -13.03 -18.30
C LEU A 67 -67.86 -11.77 -18.62
N ALA A 68 -67.84 -10.80 -17.71
CA ALA A 68 -66.96 -9.65 -17.83
C ALA A 68 -65.54 -10.20 -17.81
N VAL A 69 -64.80 -10.03 -18.92
CA VAL A 69 -63.37 -10.30 -18.96
C VAL A 69 -62.73 -9.29 -18.01
N THR A 70 -62.46 -9.73 -16.78
CA THR A 70 -61.69 -8.93 -15.82
C THR A 70 -60.26 -8.89 -16.32
N VAL A 71 -59.89 -7.79 -16.95
CA VAL A 71 -58.51 -7.50 -17.34
C VAL A 71 -57.66 -7.53 -16.07
N SER A 72 -56.54 -8.26 -16.10
CA SER A 72 -55.65 -8.35 -14.95
C SER A 72 -55.01 -6.98 -14.65
N PRO A 73 -54.66 -6.68 -13.39
CA PRO A 73 -53.95 -5.44 -13.06
C PRO A 73 -52.67 -5.22 -13.88
N GLY A 74 -52.00 -6.31 -14.27
CA GLY A 74 -50.82 -6.25 -15.11
C GLY A 74 -51.12 -5.86 -16.56
N GLU A 75 -52.19 -6.37 -17.15
CA GLU A 75 -52.63 -5.96 -18.48
C GLU A 75 -53.02 -4.47 -18.51
N GLU A 76 -53.73 -3.99 -17.49
CA GLU A 76 -54.09 -2.58 -17.36
C GLU A 76 -52.85 -1.68 -17.22
N ALA A 77 -51.89 -2.08 -16.37
CA ALA A 77 -50.66 -1.33 -16.14
C ALA A 77 -49.76 -1.30 -17.38
N ILE A 78 -49.66 -2.41 -18.11
CA ILE A 78 -48.92 -2.47 -19.38
C ILE A 78 -49.58 -1.57 -20.42
N ALA A 79 -50.91 -1.61 -20.56
CA ALA A 79 -51.64 -0.77 -21.50
C ALA A 79 -51.45 0.74 -21.18
N ALA A 80 -51.54 1.11 -19.90
CA ALA A 80 -51.31 2.48 -19.45
C ALA A 80 -49.88 2.94 -19.76
N LYS A 81 -48.88 2.08 -19.53
CA LYS A 81 -47.47 2.37 -19.82
C LYS A 81 -47.20 2.46 -21.32
N ALA A 82 -47.81 1.59 -22.12
CA ALA A 82 -47.68 1.61 -23.58
C ALA A 82 -48.22 2.91 -24.17
N ALA A 83 -49.31 3.45 -23.62
CA ALA A 83 -49.91 4.71 -24.08
C ALA A 83 -48.95 5.90 -23.97
N THR A 84 -48.04 5.91 -22.99
CA THR A 84 -47.07 6.99 -22.76
C THR A 84 -45.67 6.72 -23.34
N SER A 85 -45.42 5.51 -23.84
CA SER A 85 -44.07 5.06 -24.25
C SER A 85 -43.90 4.85 -25.76
N LYS A 86 -44.85 5.28 -26.58
CA LYS A 86 -44.86 5.04 -28.05
C LYS A 86 -43.57 5.50 -28.74
N ASP A 87 -43.05 6.67 -28.38
CA ASP A 87 -41.83 7.22 -28.98
C ASP A 87 -40.57 6.45 -28.55
N ALA A 88 -40.61 5.78 -27.39
CA ALA A 88 -39.48 5.00 -26.88
C ALA A 88 -39.41 3.59 -27.48
N ILE A 89 -40.56 2.88 -27.59
CA ILE A 89 -40.58 1.44 -27.90
C ILE A 89 -41.43 1.04 -29.12
N GLY A 90 -42.20 1.96 -29.71
CA GLY A 90 -43.02 1.69 -30.91
C GLY A 90 -44.36 1.02 -30.62
N ALA A 91 -44.94 0.38 -31.64
CA ALA A 91 -46.21 -0.34 -31.52
C ALA A 91 -46.04 -1.72 -30.86
N ALA A 92 -47.12 -2.24 -30.27
CA ALA A 92 -47.15 -3.59 -29.73
C ALA A 92 -47.06 -4.61 -30.88
N THR A 93 -46.22 -5.64 -30.71
CA THR A 93 -46.00 -6.69 -31.72
C THR A 93 -46.65 -8.03 -31.34
N GLY A 94 -47.22 -8.12 -30.13
CA GLY A 94 -47.90 -9.32 -29.64
C GLY A 94 -48.83 -9.02 -28.46
N PRO A 95 -49.59 -10.04 -28.00
CA PRO A 95 -50.47 -9.92 -26.86
C PRO A 95 -49.69 -9.78 -25.54
N VAL A 96 -50.37 -9.33 -24.49
CA VAL A 96 -49.85 -9.41 -23.12
C VAL A 96 -49.77 -10.88 -22.71
N THR A 97 -48.66 -11.28 -22.11
CA THR A 97 -48.43 -12.60 -21.53
C THR A 97 -48.28 -12.46 -20.02
N CYS A 98 -49.23 -13.00 -19.25
CA CYS A 98 -49.21 -13.01 -17.79
C CYS A 98 -48.95 -14.42 -17.23
N GLY A 99 -48.67 -14.51 -15.93
CA GLY A 99 -48.29 -15.76 -15.27
C GLY A 99 -46.78 -16.02 -15.32
N LEU A 100 -45.98 -14.95 -15.48
CA LEU A 100 -44.53 -14.99 -15.34
C LEU A 100 -44.16 -15.10 -13.84
N VAL A 101 -42.87 -15.28 -13.56
CA VAL A 101 -42.33 -15.29 -12.19
C VAL A 101 -42.80 -14.06 -11.40
N ALA A 102 -43.09 -14.23 -10.11
CA ALA A 102 -43.65 -13.19 -9.24
C ALA A 102 -44.98 -12.59 -9.76
N ASP A 103 -45.83 -13.43 -10.37
CA ASP A 103 -47.13 -13.07 -10.94
C ASP A 103 -47.04 -11.93 -11.98
N GLY A 104 -45.90 -11.88 -12.68
CA GLY A 104 -45.63 -10.81 -13.63
C GLY A 104 -46.34 -10.97 -14.96
N CYS A 105 -46.38 -9.86 -15.70
CA CYS A 105 -46.86 -9.81 -17.08
C CYS A 105 -45.81 -9.14 -17.96
N SER A 106 -45.80 -9.46 -19.25
CA SER A 106 -44.98 -8.80 -20.25
C SER A 106 -45.73 -8.61 -21.58
N GLN A 107 -45.30 -7.62 -22.36
CA GLN A 107 -45.77 -7.44 -23.73
C GLN A 107 -44.62 -6.98 -24.64
N PRO A 108 -44.42 -7.63 -25.81
CA PRO A 108 -43.41 -7.23 -26.77
C PRO A 108 -43.87 -6.04 -27.63
N PHE A 109 -42.91 -5.17 -27.97
CA PHE A 109 -43.06 -4.00 -28.82
C PHE A 109 -41.95 -4.00 -29.88
N GLU A 110 -42.10 -3.21 -30.94
CA GLU A 110 -41.17 -3.13 -32.08
C GLU A 110 -39.71 -2.94 -31.66
N ARG A 111 -39.47 -2.11 -30.63
CA ARG A 111 -38.13 -1.77 -30.15
C ARG A 111 -37.86 -2.20 -28.70
N GLY A 112 -38.81 -2.85 -28.02
CA GLY A 112 -38.65 -3.14 -26.60
C GLY A 112 -39.69 -4.10 -26.03
N THR A 113 -39.74 -4.19 -24.71
CA THR A 113 -40.70 -5.01 -23.97
C THR A 113 -41.12 -4.24 -22.74
N ILE A 114 -42.42 -4.15 -22.48
CA ILE A 114 -42.93 -3.68 -21.17
C ILE A 114 -43.08 -4.91 -20.28
N LEU A 115 -42.54 -4.83 -19.07
CA LEU A 115 -42.74 -5.81 -18.02
C LEU A 115 -43.41 -5.17 -16.81
N TRP A 116 -44.22 -5.95 -16.11
CA TRP A 116 -44.95 -5.52 -14.91
C TRP A 116 -44.92 -6.60 -13.85
N THR A 117 -44.79 -6.17 -12.59
CA THR A 117 -45.23 -6.90 -11.40
C THR A 117 -45.93 -5.92 -10.46
N SER A 118 -46.69 -6.43 -9.49
CA SER A 118 -47.28 -5.60 -8.44
C SER A 118 -46.23 -4.86 -7.60
N ALA A 119 -45.01 -5.40 -7.49
CA ALA A 119 -43.92 -4.82 -6.72
C ALA A 119 -43.17 -3.70 -7.47
N THR A 120 -42.96 -3.86 -8.78
CA THR A 120 -42.15 -2.91 -9.57
C THR A 120 -42.98 -1.89 -10.33
N GLY A 121 -44.23 -2.21 -10.66
CA GLY A 121 -44.99 -1.48 -11.68
C GLY A 121 -44.50 -1.79 -13.10
N ALA A 122 -45.09 -1.10 -14.09
CA ALA A 122 -44.83 -1.33 -15.50
C ALA A 122 -43.66 -0.47 -16.01
N HIS A 123 -42.61 -1.12 -16.50
CA HIS A 123 -41.43 -0.48 -17.05
C HIS A 123 -41.03 -1.11 -18.38
N TRP A 124 -40.56 -0.30 -19.31
CA TRP A 124 -40.04 -0.80 -20.57
C TRP A 124 -38.51 -0.98 -20.54
N THR A 125 -38.04 -1.97 -21.27
CA THR A 125 -36.61 -2.20 -21.54
C THR A 125 -36.38 -2.42 -23.04
N ARG A 126 -35.25 -1.95 -23.56
CA ARG A 126 -34.93 -2.00 -24.99
C ARG A 126 -33.43 -2.08 -25.28
N GLY A 127 -33.11 -2.31 -26.55
CA GLY A 127 -31.76 -2.21 -27.10
C GLY A 127 -30.71 -3.02 -26.32
N ALA A 128 -29.49 -2.47 -26.25
CA ALA A 128 -28.35 -3.13 -25.64
C ALA A 128 -28.54 -3.44 -24.14
N ILE A 129 -29.28 -2.59 -23.42
CA ILE A 129 -29.60 -2.81 -22.00
C ILE A 129 -30.50 -4.04 -21.84
N ARG A 130 -31.58 -4.14 -22.62
CA ARG A 130 -32.44 -5.34 -22.64
C ARG A 130 -31.64 -6.57 -23.00
N ASP A 131 -30.76 -6.49 -24.00
CA ASP A 131 -29.99 -7.63 -24.47
C ASP A 131 -28.97 -8.10 -23.41
N ALA A 132 -28.37 -7.17 -22.65
CA ALA A 132 -27.53 -7.49 -21.49
C ALA A 132 -28.33 -8.14 -20.36
N TRP A 133 -29.49 -7.58 -20.01
CA TRP A 133 -30.39 -8.16 -19.01
C TRP A 133 -30.91 -9.54 -19.42
N THR A 134 -31.25 -9.74 -20.69
CA THR A 134 -31.72 -11.03 -21.21
C THR A 134 -30.65 -12.12 -21.09
N ARG A 135 -29.37 -11.78 -21.27
CA ARG A 135 -28.24 -12.71 -21.03
C ARG A 135 -28.11 -13.14 -19.56
N THR A 136 -28.75 -12.43 -18.63
CA THR A 136 -28.82 -12.84 -17.22
C THR A 136 -30.03 -13.73 -16.90
N SER A 137 -30.74 -14.23 -17.92
CA SER A 137 -32.04 -14.92 -17.81
C SER A 137 -33.24 -14.00 -17.54
N ALA A 138 -33.13 -12.72 -17.90
CA ALA A 138 -34.22 -11.75 -17.83
C ALA A 138 -34.90 -11.71 -16.45
N GLN A 139 -36.25 -11.73 -16.41
CA GLN A 139 -37.03 -11.71 -15.17
C GLN A 139 -36.81 -12.95 -14.28
N ASP A 140 -36.39 -14.07 -14.87
CA ASP A 140 -36.10 -15.32 -14.16
C ASP A 140 -34.67 -15.33 -13.57
N GLY A 141 -33.87 -14.31 -13.92
CA GLY A 141 -32.49 -14.13 -13.51
C GLY A 141 -32.29 -13.37 -12.20
N PHE A 142 -31.03 -13.22 -11.80
CA PHE A 142 -30.66 -12.52 -10.56
C PHE A 142 -30.88 -11.01 -10.59
N LEU A 143 -31.05 -10.39 -11.77
CA LEU A 143 -31.43 -8.99 -11.90
C LEU A 143 -32.95 -8.78 -11.70
N ALA A 144 -33.75 -9.82 -11.98
CA ALA A 144 -35.21 -9.80 -11.89
C ALA A 144 -35.85 -8.65 -12.69
N TYR A 145 -36.98 -8.10 -12.23
CA TYR A 145 -37.75 -7.12 -13.01
C TYR A 145 -37.11 -5.73 -13.01
N PRO A 146 -37.29 -4.95 -14.10
CA PRO A 146 -36.92 -3.54 -14.12
C PRO A 146 -37.73 -2.75 -13.09
N THR A 147 -37.08 -1.82 -12.40
CA THR A 147 -37.70 -0.88 -11.43
C THR A 147 -37.76 0.55 -11.96
N SER A 148 -37.16 0.79 -13.13
CA SER A 148 -37.27 2.04 -13.87
C SER A 148 -37.38 1.72 -15.36
N ASP A 149 -37.85 2.71 -16.13
CA ASP A 149 -37.53 2.76 -17.56
C ASP A 149 -36.04 3.00 -17.76
N GLU A 150 -35.57 2.81 -19.00
CA GLU A 150 -34.23 3.25 -19.39
C GLU A 150 -34.16 4.79 -19.35
N PHE A 151 -33.16 5.33 -18.66
CA PHE A 151 -32.87 6.76 -18.59
C PHE A 151 -31.59 7.05 -19.39
N CYS A 152 -31.69 7.98 -20.33
CA CYS A 152 -30.60 8.35 -21.23
C CYS A 152 -30.23 9.83 -21.06
N GLY A 153 -29.10 10.22 -21.67
CA GLY A 153 -28.53 11.57 -21.50
C GLY A 153 -27.48 11.63 -20.40
N LEU A 154 -26.96 10.46 -19.99
CA LEU A 154 -25.82 10.35 -19.10
C LEU A 154 -24.54 10.82 -19.81
N VAL A 155 -23.46 11.04 -19.04
CA VAL A 155 -22.15 11.42 -19.60
C VAL A 155 -21.72 10.42 -20.67
N GLN A 156 -20.95 10.90 -21.66
CA GLN A 156 -20.55 10.11 -22.82
C GLN A 156 -21.73 9.52 -23.61
N SER A 157 -22.88 10.20 -23.59
CA SER A 157 -24.11 9.78 -24.29
C SER A 157 -24.62 8.41 -23.86
N GLY A 158 -24.42 8.05 -22.59
CA GLY A 158 -24.87 6.77 -22.07
C GLY A 158 -26.32 6.74 -21.62
N CYS A 159 -26.75 5.53 -21.29
CA CYS A 159 -28.05 5.21 -20.74
C CYS A 159 -27.89 4.22 -19.57
N GLY A 160 -28.85 4.20 -18.67
CA GLY A 160 -28.91 3.25 -17.56
C GLY A 160 -30.33 2.73 -17.35
N GLN A 161 -30.45 1.62 -16.65
CA GLN A 161 -31.73 1.10 -16.18
C GLN A 161 -31.54 0.40 -14.84
N HIS A 162 -32.46 0.65 -13.90
CA HIS A 162 -32.48 0.00 -12.61
C HIS A 162 -33.33 -1.28 -12.66
N PHE A 163 -32.85 -2.31 -11.97
CA PHE A 163 -33.52 -3.58 -11.78
C PHE A 163 -33.57 -3.91 -10.28
N GLN A 164 -34.46 -4.80 -9.87
CA GLN A 164 -34.56 -5.20 -8.46
C GLN A 164 -33.24 -5.73 -7.90
N GLY A 165 -32.49 -6.50 -8.71
CA GLY A 165 -31.26 -7.16 -8.32
C GLY A 165 -29.97 -6.45 -8.73
N GLY A 166 -30.03 -5.26 -9.32
CA GLY A 166 -28.85 -4.53 -9.80
C GLY A 166 -29.18 -3.42 -10.80
N GLU A 167 -28.17 -2.98 -11.54
CA GLU A 167 -28.29 -1.95 -12.56
C GLU A 167 -27.59 -2.40 -13.84
N VAL A 168 -28.07 -1.92 -14.98
CA VAL A 168 -27.40 -2.09 -16.27
C VAL A 168 -27.10 -0.72 -16.83
N TYR A 169 -25.84 -0.45 -17.15
CA TYR A 169 -25.39 0.80 -17.75
C TYR A 169 -24.76 0.53 -19.11
N TRP A 170 -25.02 1.42 -20.06
CA TRP A 170 -24.53 1.36 -21.42
C TRP A 170 -23.91 2.70 -21.83
N SER A 171 -22.80 2.63 -22.55
CA SER A 171 -22.27 3.77 -23.32
C SER A 171 -21.82 3.29 -24.70
N PRO A 172 -21.70 4.19 -25.70
CA PRO A 172 -21.11 3.85 -26.99
C PRO A 172 -19.69 3.26 -26.88
N GLY A 173 -18.92 3.68 -25.87
CA GLY A 173 -17.53 3.28 -25.68
C GLY A 173 -17.35 1.95 -24.93
N THR A 174 -18.30 1.56 -24.08
CA THR A 174 -18.16 0.37 -23.21
C THR A 174 -19.13 -0.75 -23.53
N GLY A 175 -20.27 -0.45 -24.18
CA GLY A 175 -21.38 -1.41 -24.28
C GLY A 175 -22.15 -1.55 -22.97
N ALA A 176 -23.11 -2.48 -22.94
CA ALA A 176 -24.03 -2.66 -21.81
C ALA A 176 -23.48 -3.70 -20.83
N HIS A 177 -23.30 -3.29 -19.57
CA HIS A 177 -22.79 -4.12 -18.49
C HIS A 177 -23.66 -3.98 -17.25
N TRP A 178 -23.83 -5.08 -16.53
CA TRP A 178 -24.58 -5.10 -15.28
C TRP A 178 -23.66 -5.03 -14.06
N THR A 179 -24.17 -4.42 -12.98
CA THR A 179 -23.50 -4.29 -11.68
C THR A 179 -24.54 -4.50 -10.57
N ARG A 180 -24.18 -5.14 -9.46
CA ARG A 180 -25.06 -5.51 -8.34
C ARG A 180 -24.34 -5.50 -6.98
N GLY A 181 -25.12 -5.72 -5.92
CA GLY A 181 -24.60 -5.97 -4.57
C GLY A 181 -23.61 -4.92 -4.06
N SER A 182 -22.52 -5.37 -3.44
CA SER A 182 -21.52 -4.49 -2.82
C SER A 182 -20.67 -3.73 -3.83
N ILE A 183 -20.39 -4.30 -5.01
CA ILE A 183 -19.67 -3.60 -6.08
C ILE A 183 -20.52 -2.44 -6.58
N LEU A 184 -21.82 -2.67 -6.80
CA LEU A 184 -22.76 -1.61 -7.12
C LEU A 184 -22.76 -0.53 -6.06
N ALA A 185 -23.02 -0.90 -4.80
CA ALA A 185 -23.05 0.06 -3.70
C ALA A 185 -21.77 0.91 -3.63
N LYS A 186 -20.61 0.31 -3.92
CA LYS A 186 -19.33 1.01 -3.97
C LYS A 186 -19.26 2.01 -5.12
N TRP A 187 -19.61 1.59 -6.33
CA TRP A 187 -19.63 2.45 -7.52
C TRP A 187 -20.63 3.61 -7.39
N ARG A 188 -21.83 3.32 -6.84
CA ARG A 188 -22.84 4.34 -6.50
C ARG A 188 -22.26 5.41 -5.56
N GLY A 189 -21.54 4.98 -4.52
CA GLY A 189 -20.90 5.88 -3.56
C GLY A 189 -19.84 6.81 -4.17
N GLN A 190 -19.33 6.49 -5.36
CA GLN A 190 -18.37 7.32 -6.10
C GLN A 190 -19.04 8.20 -7.18
N GLY A 191 -20.37 8.22 -7.27
CA GLY A 191 -21.09 9.01 -8.27
C GLY A 191 -21.33 8.28 -9.59
N TRP A 192 -21.34 6.94 -9.60
CA TRP A 192 -21.57 6.11 -10.78
C TRP A 192 -20.65 6.51 -11.96
N GLU A 193 -21.21 6.69 -13.15
CA GLU A 193 -20.51 7.05 -14.38
C GLU A 193 -19.94 8.48 -14.36
N ASN A 194 -20.46 9.34 -13.47
CA ASN A 194 -19.91 10.67 -13.22
C ASN A 194 -18.67 10.62 -12.33
N GLY A 195 -18.47 9.49 -11.64
CA GLY A 195 -17.30 9.22 -10.81
C GLY A 195 -16.04 8.99 -11.62
N PHE A 196 -14.90 9.05 -10.94
CA PHE A 196 -13.58 8.91 -11.58
C PHE A 196 -13.28 7.52 -12.17
N LEU A 197 -14.10 6.50 -11.89
CA LEU A 197 -13.99 5.17 -12.49
C LEU A 197 -14.62 5.10 -13.89
N GLY A 198 -15.61 5.97 -14.17
CA GLY A 198 -16.41 5.93 -15.40
C GLY A 198 -17.37 4.75 -15.46
N TYR A 199 -17.72 4.35 -16.69
CA TYR A 199 -18.61 3.22 -16.96
C TYR A 199 -17.93 1.87 -16.68
N PRO A 200 -18.71 0.83 -16.33
CA PRO A 200 -18.21 -0.54 -16.33
C PRO A 200 -17.79 -0.97 -17.75
N THR A 201 -16.72 -1.74 -17.85
CA THR A 201 -16.18 -2.32 -19.10
C THR A 201 -16.32 -3.84 -19.15
N SER A 202 -16.83 -4.43 -18.06
CA SER A 202 -17.14 -5.85 -17.91
C SER A 202 -18.38 -5.99 -17.04
N ASN A 203 -19.05 -7.13 -17.14
CA ASN A 203 -19.97 -7.58 -16.09
C ASN A 203 -19.18 -8.00 -14.84
N GLU A 204 -19.83 -8.11 -13.68
CA GLU A 204 -19.15 -8.71 -12.52
C GLU A 204 -18.76 -10.17 -12.81
N PHE A 205 -17.54 -10.53 -12.43
CA PHE A 205 -17.01 -11.89 -12.48
C PHE A 205 -16.77 -12.38 -11.06
N CYS A 206 -17.37 -13.51 -10.71
CA CYS A 206 -17.34 -14.10 -9.36
C CYS A 206 -16.70 -15.49 -9.38
N GLY A 207 -16.42 -16.02 -8.19
CA GLY A 207 -15.70 -17.29 -8.03
C GLY A 207 -14.19 -17.09 -7.94
N LEU A 208 -13.76 -15.87 -7.62
CA LEU A 208 -12.37 -15.55 -7.34
C LEU A 208 -11.92 -16.19 -6.01
N ALA A 209 -10.61 -16.17 -5.75
CA ALA A 209 -10.02 -16.73 -4.53
C ALA A 209 -10.75 -16.26 -3.26
N GLY A 210 -10.97 -17.15 -2.29
CA GLY A 210 -11.71 -16.78 -1.08
C GLY A 210 -13.18 -16.38 -1.29
N GLY A 211 -13.76 -16.69 -2.47
CA GLY A 211 -15.17 -16.43 -2.79
C GLY A 211 -15.46 -14.99 -3.22
N GLY A 212 -14.45 -14.27 -3.72
CA GLY A 212 -14.64 -12.89 -4.16
C GLY A 212 -15.26 -12.73 -5.54
N CYS A 213 -15.53 -11.46 -5.86
CA CYS A 213 -15.99 -10.99 -7.16
C CYS A 213 -15.20 -9.73 -7.56
N GLY A 214 -15.11 -9.46 -8.85
CA GLY A 214 -14.49 -8.26 -9.39
C GLY A 214 -15.30 -7.67 -10.54
N GLN A 215 -15.06 -6.40 -10.85
CA GLN A 215 -15.57 -5.74 -12.04
C GLN A 215 -14.59 -4.68 -12.52
N HIS A 216 -14.34 -4.65 -13.82
CA HIS A 216 -13.54 -3.62 -14.46
C HIS A 216 -14.39 -2.43 -14.90
N PHE A 217 -13.79 -1.24 -14.78
CA PHE A 217 -14.33 0.06 -15.20
C PHE A 217 -13.34 0.74 -16.15
N GLN A 218 -13.75 1.84 -16.80
CA GLN A 218 -12.92 2.56 -17.76
C GLN A 218 -11.57 3.00 -17.18
N HIS A 219 -11.54 3.40 -15.91
CA HIS A 219 -10.37 3.99 -15.27
C HIS A 219 -9.96 3.28 -13.97
N GLY A 220 -10.37 2.03 -13.78
CA GLY A 220 -10.02 1.25 -12.60
C GLY A 220 -10.79 -0.05 -12.51
N GLU A 221 -10.79 -0.64 -11.33
CA GLU A 221 -11.56 -1.84 -11.03
C GLU A 221 -12.06 -1.81 -9.59
N ILE A 222 -13.13 -2.55 -9.33
CA ILE A 222 -13.66 -2.78 -7.98
C ILE A 222 -13.61 -4.27 -7.70
N TYR A 223 -12.97 -4.65 -6.60
CA TYR A 223 -12.95 -6.02 -6.11
C TYR A 223 -13.64 -6.10 -4.76
N TRP A 224 -14.35 -7.20 -4.55
CA TRP A 224 -15.04 -7.53 -3.32
C TRP A 224 -14.68 -8.93 -2.86
N SER A 225 -14.49 -9.11 -1.55
CA SER A 225 -14.47 -10.44 -0.92
C SER A 225 -15.28 -10.42 0.39
N PRO A 226 -15.71 -11.58 0.90
CA PRO A 226 -16.34 -11.66 2.22
C PRO A 226 -15.46 -11.11 3.35
N ALA A 227 -14.13 -11.19 3.20
CA ALA A 227 -13.17 -10.77 4.22
C ALA A 227 -12.83 -9.28 4.16
N SER A 228 -12.83 -8.67 2.97
CA SER A 228 -12.38 -7.29 2.78
C SER A 228 -13.48 -6.29 2.44
N GLY A 229 -14.63 -6.74 1.93
CA GLY A 229 -15.63 -5.81 1.36
C GLY A 229 -15.19 -5.25 0.00
N ALA A 230 -15.95 -4.29 -0.52
CA ALA A 230 -15.75 -3.76 -1.88
C ALA A 230 -14.81 -2.55 -1.86
N HIS A 231 -13.77 -2.62 -2.68
CA HIS A 231 -12.72 -1.60 -2.77
C HIS A 231 -12.33 -1.35 -4.22
N TRP A 232 -12.11 -0.07 -4.55
CA TRP A 232 -11.67 0.33 -5.88
C TRP A 232 -10.17 0.56 -5.92
N SER A 233 -9.57 0.29 -7.08
CA SER A 233 -8.16 0.55 -7.42
C SER A 233 -8.07 1.11 -8.83
N ARG A 234 -7.12 2.01 -9.11
CA ARG A 234 -6.90 2.70 -10.39
C ARG A 234 -5.43 3.05 -10.62
N GLY A 235 -5.15 3.54 -11.83
CA GLY A 235 -3.83 4.04 -12.23
C GLY A 235 -2.68 3.06 -11.97
N SER A 236 -1.54 3.58 -11.50
CA SER A 236 -0.35 2.75 -11.29
C SER A 236 -0.46 1.77 -10.11
N ILE A 237 -1.31 2.06 -9.13
CA ILE A 237 -1.53 1.16 -7.99
C ILE A 237 -2.20 -0.12 -8.48
N VAL A 238 -3.30 0.01 -9.25
CA VAL A 238 -3.94 -1.17 -9.83
C VAL A 238 -2.98 -1.90 -10.74
N GLU A 239 -2.25 -1.22 -11.63
CA GLU A 239 -1.27 -1.86 -12.54
C GLU A 239 -0.21 -2.68 -11.79
N SER A 240 0.32 -2.16 -10.68
CA SER A 240 1.27 -2.89 -9.82
C SER A 240 0.63 -4.14 -9.21
N TRP A 241 -0.63 -4.06 -8.76
CA TRP A 241 -1.37 -5.21 -8.24
C TRP A 241 -1.68 -6.25 -9.34
N ARG A 242 -2.04 -5.81 -10.54
CA ARG A 242 -2.24 -6.70 -11.72
C ARG A 242 -0.98 -7.49 -12.02
N GLY A 243 0.18 -6.82 -12.00
CA GLY A 243 1.49 -7.45 -12.22
C GLY A 243 1.83 -8.54 -11.23
N GLN A 244 1.20 -8.54 -10.05
CA GLN A 244 1.37 -9.56 -9.01
C GLN A 244 0.36 -10.71 -9.09
N GLY A 245 -0.55 -10.70 -10.08
CA GLY A 245 -1.60 -11.72 -10.20
C GLY A 245 -2.86 -11.42 -9.40
N TRP A 246 -3.14 -10.13 -9.13
CA TRP A 246 -4.35 -9.68 -8.41
C TRP A 246 -4.54 -10.38 -7.06
N GLU A 247 -5.74 -10.87 -6.78
CA GLU A 247 -6.12 -11.56 -5.55
C GLU A 247 -5.42 -12.91 -5.37
N ASN A 248 -4.93 -13.50 -6.47
CA ASN A 248 -4.11 -14.71 -6.42
C ASN A 248 -2.64 -14.40 -6.08
N GLY A 249 -2.27 -13.13 -6.13
CA GLY A 249 -0.95 -12.62 -5.77
C GLY A 249 -0.70 -12.60 -4.27
N SER A 250 0.54 -12.31 -3.91
CA SER A 250 0.99 -12.35 -2.50
C SER A 250 0.35 -11.30 -1.60
N LEU A 251 -0.26 -10.25 -2.16
CA LEU A 251 -0.96 -9.20 -1.44
C LEU A 251 -2.41 -9.55 -1.07
N GLY A 252 -3.07 -10.43 -1.83
CA GLY A 252 -4.50 -10.72 -1.70
C GLY A 252 -5.39 -9.56 -2.17
N TYR A 253 -6.59 -9.47 -1.58
CA TYR A 253 -7.57 -8.43 -1.91
C TYR A 253 -7.20 -7.05 -1.32
N PRO A 254 -7.63 -5.95 -1.94
CA PRO A 254 -7.61 -4.64 -1.30
C PRO A 254 -8.51 -4.63 -0.06
N THR A 255 -8.06 -3.97 1.01
CA THR A 255 -8.79 -3.78 2.28
C THR A 255 -9.09 -2.30 2.55
N SER A 256 -8.64 -1.42 1.67
CA SER A 256 -9.00 -0.01 1.65
C SER A 256 -9.23 0.44 0.22
N ASP A 257 -9.90 1.56 0.06
CA ASP A 257 -9.78 2.33 -1.18
C ASP A 257 -8.39 2.96 -1.25
N GLU A 258 -8.00 3.48 -2.42
CA GLU A 258 -6.80 4.30 -2.49
C GLU A 258 -6.99 5.59 -1.67
N PHE A 259 -6.00 5.91 -0.86
CA PHE A 259 -5.92 7.16 -0.11
C PHE A 259 -4.80 8.01 -0.70
N CYS A 260 -5.17 9.19 -1.19
CA CYS A 260 -4.27 10.15 -1.83
C CYS A 260 -4.12 11.42 -0.99
N GLY A 261 -3.12 12.25 -1.34
CA GLY A 261 -2.79 13.46 -0.59
C GLY A 261 -1.69 13.23 0.45
N LEU A 262 -0.95 12.12 0.30
CA LEU A 262 0.26 11.86 1.08
C LEU A 262 1.37 12.84 0.68
N THR A 263 2.44 12.90 1.48
CA THR A 263 3.63 13.71 1.16
C THR A 263 4.17 13.41 -0.24
N GLN A 264 4.78 14.38 -0.90
CA GLN A 264 5.25 14.25 -2.30
C GLN A 264 4.13 13.91 -3.31
N SER A 265 2.89 14.31 -3.01
CA SER A 265 1.70 14.04 -3.84
C SER A 265 1.45 12.55 -4.04
N GLY A 266 1.75 11.74 -3.03
CA GLY A 266 1.61 10.30 -3.11
C GLY A 266 0.19 9.80 -2.85
N CYS A 267 -0.01 8.54 -3.20
CA CYS A 267 -1.18 7.75 -2.89
C CYS A 267 -0.74 6.40 -2.34
N GLY A 268 -1.60 5.76 -1.55
CA GLY A 268 -1.40 4.40 -1.07
C GLY A 268 -2.68 3.60 -1.07
N GLN A 269 -2.55 2.28 -0.96
CA GLN A 269 -3.67 1.38 -0.76
C GLN A 269 -3.24 0.18 0.09
N HIS A 270 -4.10 -0.22 1.02
CA HIS A 270 -3.89 -1.40 1.85
C HIS A 270 -4.49 -2.64 1.21
N PHE A 271 -3.77 -3.76 1.37
CA PHE A 271 -4.16 -5.09 0.94
C PHE A 271 -4.09 -6.06 2.12
N GLN A 272 -4.71 -7.23 1.99
CA GLN A 272 -4.78 -8.22 3.06
C GLN A 272 -3.41 -8.60 3.66
N HIS A 273 -2.38 -8.62 2.83
CA HIS A 273 -1.03 -9.08 3.23
C HIS A 273 0.07 -8.05 2.98
N GLY A 274 -0.29 -6.82 2.61
CA GLY A 274 0.69 -5.77 2.34
C GLY A 274 0.06 -4.45 1.93
N GLU A 275 0.85 -3.61 1.28
CA GLU A 275 0.47 -2.26 0.87
C GLU A 275 1.13 -1.93 -0.47
N ILE A 276 0.50 -1.06 -1.25
CA ILE A 276 1.10 -0.46 -2.45
C ILE A 276 1.10 1.05 -2.26
N TYR A 277 2.27 1.67 -2.42
CA TYR A 277 2.43 3.12 -2.37
C TYR A 277 2.99 3.63 -3.69
N TRP A 278 2.49 4.79 -4.12
CA TRP A 278 2.87 5.44 -5.37
C TRP A 278 3.18 6.92 -5.15
N THR A 279 4.21 7.40 -5.85
CA THR A 279 4.42 8.84 -6.09
C THR A 279 4.83 9.07 -7.54
N PRO A 280 4.70 10.31 -8.06
CA PRO A 280 5.22 10.65 -9.38
C PRO A 280 6.71 10.36 -9.58
N ASN A 281 7.50 10.40 -8.51
CA ASN A 281 8.96 10.25 -8.56
C ASN A 281 9.43 8.81 -8.39
N THR A 282 8.67 7.97 -7.68
CA THR A 282 9.06 6.59 -7.37
C THR A 282 8.32 5.57 -8.21
N GLY A 283 7.12 5.88 -8.72
CA GLY A 283 6.23 4.86 -9.24
C GLY A 283 5.56 4.05 -8.12
N ALA A 284 4.80 3.02 -8.50
CA ALA A 284 4.02 2.20 -7.59
C ALA A 284 4.82 0.99 -7.13
N HIS A 285 4.99 0.84 -5.82
CA HIS A 285 5.77 -0.23 -5.22
C HIS A 285 5.02 -0.91 -4.10
N TRP A 286 5.05 -2.23 -4.12
CA TRP A 286 4.40 -3.05 -3.10
C TRP A 286 5.37 -3.47 -2.00
N SER A 287 4.86 -3.58 -0.79
CA SER A 287 5.57 -4.04 0.41
C SER A 287 4.66 -4.96 1.21
N ARG A 288 5.19 -6.01 1.84
CA ARG A 288 4.42 -7.02 2.57
C ARG A 288 5.19 -7.59 3.77
N GLY A 289 4.49 -8.43 4.54
CA GLY A 289 5.07 -9.16 5.67
C GLY A 289 5.90 -8.30 6.63
N SER A 290 7.04 -8.79 7.09
CA SER A 290 7.85 -8.07 8.08
C SER A 290 8.50 -6.79 7.55
N ILE A 291 8.69 -6.65 6.24
CA ILE A 291 9.30 -5.43 5.66
C ILE A 291 8.31 -4.27 5.78
N VAL A 292 7.05 -4.47 5.35
CA VAL A 292 6.03 -3.41 5.52
C VAL A 292 5.76 -3.12 7.00
N GLU A 293 5.76 -4.12 7.89
CA GLU A 293 5.63 -3.87 9.33
C GLU A 293 6.80 -3.03 9.90
N SER A 294 8.02 -3.28 9.44
CA SER A 294 9.17 -2.47 9.84
C SER A 294 9.06 -1.03 9.31
N TRP A 295 8.53 -0.84 8.10
CA TRP A 295 8.35 0.49 7.52
C TRP A 295 7.23 1.26 8.21
N ARG A 296 6.10 0.59 8.50
CA ARG A 296 4.98 1.08 9.33
C ARG A 296 5.49 1.61 10.68
N GLY A 297 6.28 0.79 11.39
CA GLY A 297 6.87 1.15 12.68
C GLY A 297 7.79 2.37 12.66
N GLN A 298 8.26 2.79 11.48
CA GLN A 298 9.13 3.94 11.28
C GLN A 298 8.38 5.19 10.80
N GLY A 299 7.05 5.14 10.72
CA GLY A 299 6.22 6.26 10.27
C GLY A 299 6.03 6.33 8.76
N TRP A 300 6.11 5.20 8.05
CA TRP A 300 5.86 5.08 6.61
C TRP A 300 6.64 6.11 5.77
N GLU A 301 5.96 6.77 4.83
CA GLU A 301 6.52 7.76 3.90
C GLU A 301 6.97 9.05 4.59
N ASN A 302 6.40 9.35 5.76
CA ASN A 302 6.81 10.47 6.60
C ASN A 302 8.03 10.12 7.46
N GLY A 303 8.37 8.83 7.51
CA GLY A 303 9.51 8.30 8.24
C GLY A 303 10.86 8.62 7.63
N PRO A 304 11.94 8.16 8.29
CA PRO A 304 13.32 8.42 7.85
C PRO A 304 13.62 7.81 6.47
N LEU A 305 12.92 6.74 6.07
CA LEU A 305 13.14 6.04 4.80
C LEU A 305 12.47 6.72 3.60
N GLY A 306 11.32 7.38 3.79
CA GLY A 306 10.50 7.87 2.69
C GLY A 306 9.75 6.75 1.97
N TYR A 307 9.42 6.98 0.70
CA TYR A 307 8.71 5.99 -0.13
C TYR A 307 9.62 4.83 -0.55
N PRO A 308 9.05 3.64 -0.82
CA PRO A 308 9.77 2.58 -1.52
C PRO A 308 10.16 3.05 -2.93
N VAL A 309 11.31 2.59 -3.42
CA VAL A 309 11.81 2.82 -4.79
C VAL A 309 12.07 1.51 -5.54
N SER A 310 11.75 0.39 -4.89
CA SER A 310 11.71 -0.93 -5.49
C SER A 310 10.56 -1.72 -4.87
N ASP A 311 10.10 -2.73 -5.59
CA ASP A 311 9.35 -3.83 -4.99
C ASP A 311 10.28 -4.64 -4.06
N GLU A 312 9.72 -5.53 -3.25
CA GLU A 312 10.54 -6.47 -2.49
C GLU A 312 11.25 -7.46 -3.42
N PHE A 313 12.54 -7.66 -3.19
CA PHE A 313 13.34 -8.69 -3.83
C PHE A 313 13.68 -9.78 -2.82
N CYS A 314 13.29 -11.02 -3.14
CA CYS A 314 13.51 -12.19 -2.29
C CYS A 314 14.45 -13.19 -2.98
N GLY A 315 14.91 -14.18 -2.21
CA GLY A 315 15.89 -15.17 -2.69
C GLY A 315 17.33 -14.81 -2.34
N LEU A 316 17.51 -13.88 -1.39
CA LEU A 316 18.81 -13.54 -0.83
C LEU A 316 19.36 -14.70 0.01
N VAL A 317 20.64 -14.60 0.40
CA VAL A 317 21.33 -15.64 1.18
C VAL A 317 20.53 -16.04 2.43
N ARG A 318 20.47 -17.33 2.73
CA ARG A 318 19.69 -17.88 3.86
C ARG A 318 18.18 -17.51 3.82
N GLY A 319 17.64 -17.29 2.62
CA GLY A 319 16.21 -17.10 2.40
C GLY A 319 15.71 -15.72 2.77
N GLY A 320 16.57 -14.71 2.78
CA GLY A 320 16.17 -13.34 3.07
C GLY A 320 15.48 -12.63 1.90
N CYS A 321 14.95 -11.45 2.23
CA CYS A 321 14.36 -10.50 1.30
C CYS A 321 14.86 -9.10 1.64
N GLY A 322 14.80 -8.19 0.68
CA GLY A 322 15.12 -6.78 0.88
C GLY A 322 14.20 -5.88 0.08
N GLN A 323 14.21 -4.59 0.43
CA GLN A 323 13.54 -3.55 -0.32
C GLN A 323 14.29 -2.23 -0.19
N HIS A 324 14.36 -1.48 -1.29
CA HIS A 324 14.98 -0.17 -1.33
C HIS A 324 13.94 0.94 -1.12
N PHE A 325 14.34 1.96 -0.38
CA PHE A 325 13.57 3.17 -0.10
C PHE A 325 14.39 4.41 -0.48
N GLN A 326 13.72 5.56 -0.61
CA GLN A 326 14.36 6.81 -1.03
C GLN A 326 15.63 7.16 -0.22
N ARG A 327 15.67 6.82 1.08
CA ARG A 327 16.77 7.19 1.99
C ARG A 327 17.34 6.02 2.80
N GLY A 328 17.16 4.79 2.32
CA GLY A 328 17.71 3.62 2.96
C GLY A 328 17.13 2.32 2.43
N GLU A 329 17.31 1.25 3.18
CA GLU A 329 16.92 -0.09 2.80
C GLU A 329 16.34 -0.82 4.01
N ILE A 330 15.45 -1.78 3.76
CA ILE A 330 15.01 -2.74 4.77
C ILE A 330 15.42 -4.13 4.30
N TYR A 331 16.12 -4.87 5.15
CA TYR A 331 16.46 -6.27 4.90
C TYR A 331 15.89 -7.15 5.97
N TRP A 332 15.36 -8.29 5.55
CA TRP A 332 14.77 -9.31 6.40
C TRP A 332 15.41 -10.67 6.12
N SER A 333 15.58 -11.46 7.18
CA SER A 333 15.84 -12.90 7.09
C SER A 333 15.10 -13.64 8.22
N PRO A 334 14.90 -14.97 8.09
CA PRO A 334 14.29 -15.75 9.17
C PRO A 334 15.05 -15.67 10.51
N GLY A 335 16.38 -15.48 10.46
CA GLY A 335 17.23 -15.43 11.65
C GLY A 335 17.33 -14.05 12.29
N THR A 336 17.09 -12.98 11.53
CA THR A 336 17.32 -11.61 12.01
C THR A 336 16.04 -10.80 12.18
N GLY A 337 14.97 -11.11 11.45
CA GLY A 337 13.85 -10.21 11.27
C GLY A 337 14.20 -9.03 10.35
N ALA A 338 13.26 -8.09 10.21
CA ALA A 338 13.37 -6.94 9.32
C ALA A 338 14.05 -5.78 10.04
N HIS A 339 15.11 -5.23 9.46
CA HIS A 339 15.83 -4.08 10.01
C HIS A 339 16.09 -3.05 8.95
N VAL A 340 16.05 -1.79 9.37
CA VAL A 340 16.37 -0.61 8.56
C VAL A 340 17.88 -0.38 8.54
N ILE A 341 18.45 -0.17 7.35
CA ILE A 341 19.81 0.33 7.15
C ILE A 341 19.72 1.65 6.38
N ARG A 342 20.40 2.70 6.83
CA ARG A 342 20.30 4.03 6.21
C ARG A 342 21.60 4.82 6.32
N GLY A 343 21.59 6.03 5.76
CA GLY A 343 22.67 7.00 5.90
C GLY A 343 24.01 6.43 5.45
N ALA A 344 25.07 6.72 6.18
CA ALA A 344 26.40 6.28 5.78
C ALA A 344 26.68 4.79 6.07
N ILE A 345 25.87 4.16 6.94
CA ILE A 345 25.98 2.74 7.22
C ILE A 345 25.57 1.91 6.01
N VAL A 346 24.49 2.30 5.30
CA VAL A 346 24.05 1.54 4.12
C VAL A 346 25.12 1.56 3.03
N GLU A 347 25.75 2.71 2.78
CA GLU A 347 26.83 2.80 1.79
C GLU A 347 28.05 1.97 2.15
N ALA A 348 28.44 1.96 3.43
CA ALA A 348 29.56 1.14 3.89
C ALA A 348 29.25 -0.36 3.87
N TRP A 349 28.00 -0.74 4.17
CA TRP A 349 27.56 -2.12 4.11
C TRP A 349 27.48 -2.63 2.66
N ARG A 350 26.97 -1.80 1.73
CA ARG A 350 26.99 -2.03 0.28
C ARG A 350 28.42 -2.29 -0.21
N ALA A 351 29.36 -1.41 0.13
CA ALA A 351 30.77 -1.56 -0.22
C ALA A 351 31.42 -2.81 0.37
N ALA A 352 30.90 -3.33 1.48
CA ALA A 352 31.36 -4.55 2.12
C ALA A 352 30.70 -5.84 1.57
N GLY A 353 29.85 -5.74 0.55
CA GLY A 353 29.20 -6.88 -0.12
C GLY A 353 27.80 -7.23 0.41
N TRP A 354 27.10 -6.28 1.05
CA TRP A 354 25.77 -6.46 1.63
C TRP A 354 25.68 -7.70 2.55
N GLU A 355 24.57 -8.45 2.49
CA GLU A 355 24.30 -9.63 3.28
C GLU A 355 25.19 -10.83 2.92
N ASN A 356 25.81 -10.80 1.75
CA ASN A 356 26.82 -11.78 1.31
C ASN A 356 28.23 -11.42 1.85
N GLY A 357 28.39 -10.19 2.33
CA GLY A 357 29.63 -9.65 2.84
C GLY A 357 30.00 -10.14 4.23
N ARG A 358 31.14 -9.65 4.72
CA ARG A 358 31.66 -10.02 6.06
C ARG A 358 30.72 -9.71 7.22
N TYR A 359 29.76 -8.81 7.02
CA TYR A 359 28.83 -8.37 8.05
C TYR A 359 27.55 -9.22 8.10
N GLY A 360 27.09 -9.81 7.00
CA GLY A 360 25.80 -10.50 6.96
C GLY A 360 24.61 -9.54 7.10
N TYR A 361 23.49 -10.05 7.60
CA TYR A 361 22.27 -9.27 7.82
C TYR A 361 22.39 -8.35 9.04
N PRO A 362 21.66 -7.22 9.04
CA PRO A 362 21.48 -6.36 10.21
C PRO A 362 20.75 -7.11 11.34
N LEU A 363 21.09 -6.77 12.60
CA LEU A 363 20.50 -7.33 13.82
C LEU A 363 19.80 -6.28 14.71
N GLY A 364 19.81 -5.02 14.31
CA GLY A 364 19.19 -3.94 15.06
C GLY A 364 19.23 -2.64 14.28
N THR A 365 18.63 -1.59 14.83
CA THR A 365 18.63 -0.25 14.24
C THR A 365 19.98 0.44 14.39
N GLU A 366 20.28 1.34 13.47
CA GLU A 366 21.39 2.29 13.60
C GLU A 366 21.25 3.15 14.87
N TYR A 367 22.35 3.31 15.60
CA TYR A 367 22.47 4.15 16.79
C TYR A 367 23.77 4.95 16.76
N TRP A 368 23.87 5.99 17.58
CA TRP A 368 25.07 6.80 17.68
C TRP A 368 25.95 6.30 18.82
N SER A 369 27.19 5.92 18.50
CA SER A 369 28.23 5.52 19.45
C SER A 369 29.46 6.42 19.30
N ALA A 370 29.87 7.09 20.37
CA ALA A 370 31.00 8.03 20.36
C ALA A 370 30.96 9.06 19.21
N GLY A 371 29.76 9.57 18.90
CA GLY A 371 29.55 10.55 17.82
C GLY A 371 29.57 9.96 16.41
N LYS A 372 29.53 8.63 16.27
CA LYS A 372 29.52 7.94 14.98
C LYS A 372 28.26 7.09 14.81
N PRO A 373 27.65 7.06 13.62
CA PRO A 373 26.62 6.08 13.32
C PRO A 373 27.22 4.67 13.44
N THR A 374 26.50 3.79 14.11
CA THR A 374 26.87 2.41 14.40
C THR A 374 25.66 1.51 14.26
N GLN A 375 25.83 0.34 13.65
CA GLN A 375 24.77 -0.66 13.56
C GLN A 375 25.34 -2.05 13.76
N ARG A 376 24.56 -2.91 14.42
CA ARG A 376 24.91 -4.31 14.65
C ARG A 376 24.45 -5.17 13.48
N PHE A 377 25.34 -6.04 13.04
CA PHE A 377 25.11 -7.09 12.04
C PHE A 377 25.55 -8.44 12.62
N GLU A 378 25.24 -9.53 11.94
CA GLU A 378 25.64 -10.88 12.37
C GLU A 378 27.15 -11.04 12.52
N GLY A 379 27.92 -10.43 11.61
CA GLY A 379 29.38 -10.42 11.60
C GLY A 379 30.03 -9.36 12.50
N GLY A 380 29.27 -8.65 13.33
CA GLY A 380 29.78 -7.65 14.28
C GLY A 380 29.16 -6.27 14.10
N PHE A 381 29.91 -5.21 14.41
CA PHE A 381 29.44 -3.83 14.31
C PHE A 381 30.00 -3.15 13.06
N LEU A 382 29.16 -2.42 12.35
CA LEU A 382 29.58 -1.45 11.36
C LEU A 382 29.45 -0.06 11.99
N THR A 383 30.59 0.59 12.21
CA THR A 383 30.67 1.97 12.70
C THR A 383 31.21 2.83 11.58
N TYR A 384 30.45 3.81 11.10
CA TYR A 384 30.89 4.68 10.02
C TYR A 384 31.32 6.04 10.57
N GLY A 385 32.46 6.54 10.12
CA GLY A 385 33.00 7.84 10.50
C GLY A 385 34.37 7.77 11.20
N VAL A 386 35.11 8.86 11.12
CA VAL A 386 36.44 9.00 11.72
C VAL A 386 36.34 9.48 13.17
N ASP A 387 37.28 9.07 14.04
CA ASP A 387 37.34 9.53 15.43
C ASP A 387 37.41 11.07 15.50
N GLY A 388 36.76 11.70 16.47
CA GLY A 388 36.76 13.17 16.59
C GLY A 388 38.16 13.77 16.66
N ARG A 389 39.13 13.02 17.18
CA ARG A 389 40.55 13.41 17.20
C ARG A 389 41.16 13.49 15.80
N CYS A 390 40.56 12.90 14.78
CA CYS A 390 40.99 12.98 13.38
C CYS A 390 40.60 14.28 12.69
N LEU A 391 39.68 15.05 13.27
CA LEU A 391 39.02 16.17 12.59
C LEU A 391 39.83 17.46 12.56
N THR A 392 40.98 17.51 13.26
CA THR A 392 41.82 18.71 13.34
C THR A 392 43.28 18.38 13.06
N GLY A 393 43.94 19.27 12.30
CA GLY A 393 45.33 19.13 11.92
C GLY A 393 45.58 17.98 10.95
N ARG A 394 46.84 17.56 10.87
CA ARG A 394 47.32 16.50 9.99
C ARG A 394 47.42 15.19 10.76
N THR A 395 46.69 14.16 10.33
CA THR A 395 46.50 12.96 11.15
C THR A 395 46.44 11.68 10.32
N MET A 396 47.21 10.66 10.70
CA MET A 396 46.97 9.27 10.30
C MET A 396 45.93 8.65 11.24
N CYS A 397 44.75 8.35 10.71
CA CYS A 397 43.61 7.84 11.46
C CYS A 397 43.35 6.38 11.16
N ALA A 398 43.81 5.52 12.06
CA ALA A 398 43.72 4.07 11.93
C ALA A 398 42.52 3.53 12.72
N SER A 399 41.51 3.09 11.99
CA SER A 399 40.27 2.52 12.53
C SER A 399 40.35 0.99 12.50
N LYS A 400 40.28 0.39 13.69
CA LYS A 400 40.27 -1.08 13.84
C LYS A 400 38.93 -1.69 13.43
N ASN A 401 37.82 -0.93 13.55
CA ASN A 401 36.49 -1.42 13.19
C ASN A 401 36.32 -1.66 11.69
N ASP A 402 36.79 -0.74 10.85
CA ASP A 402 36.66 -0.87 9.39
C ASP A 402 37.92 -1.44 8.72
N ARG A 403 39.02 -1.58 9.47
CA ARG A 403 40.34 -2.04 9.02
C ARG A 403 40.98 -1.10 8.00
N ALA A 404 40.89 0.20 8.25
CA ALA A 404 41.46 1.22 7.37
C ALA A 404 42.34 2.24 8.11
N LEU A 405 43.36 2.73 7.43
CA LEU A 405 44.11 3.92 7.80
C LEU A 405 43.75 5.05 6.83
N ARG A 406 43.37 6.20 7.37
CA ARG A 406 43.01 7.39 6.61
C ARG A 406 44.00 8.49 6.87
N TRP A 407 44.56 9.08 5.81
CA TRP A 407 45.32 10.31 5.93
C TRP A 407 44.36 11.49 5.91
N MET A 408 44.37 12.27 6.98
CA MET A 408 43.42 13.34 7.24
C MET A 408 44.11 14.69 7.33
N ILE A 409 43.53 15.72 6.73
CA ILE A 409 43.95 17.12 6.93
C ILE A 409 42.70 17.93 7.28
N ASN A 410 42.65 18.49 8.50
CA ASN A 410 41.57 19.35 8.98
C ASN A 410 40.15 18.77 8.76
N GLY A 411 40.01 17.46 9.00
CA GLY A 411 38.72 16.77 8.90
C GLY A 411 38.38 16.21 7.53
N GLU A 412 39.18 16.52 6.50
CA GLU A 412 39.05 15.94 5.17
C GLU A 412 39.87 14.64 5.05
N ILE A 413 39.27 13.60 4.47
CA ILE A 413 39.98 12.36 4.11
C ILE A 413 40.71 12.61 2.78
N ILE A 414 42.04 12.65 2.83
CA ILE A 414 42.87 12.85 1.63
C ILE A 414 43.16 11.51 0.94
N SER A 415 43.33 10.43 1.72
CA SER A 415 43.50 9.08 1.18
C SER A 415 43.09 8.03 2.22
N THR A 416 42.71 6.86 1.74
CA THR A 416 42.31 5.71 2.57
C THR A 416 43.07 4.47 2.12
N TYR A 417 43.58 3.70 3.08
CA TYR A 417 44.35 2.49 2.85
C TYR A 417 43.79 1.34 3.67
N ASP A 418 43.82 0.13 3.12
CA ASP A 418 43.58 -1.07 3.92
C ASP A 418 44.68 -1.22 4.97
N ALA A 419 44.26 -1.47 6.21
CA ALA A 419 45.12 -1.60 7.37
C ALA A 419 44.89 -2.93 8.09
N ARG A 420 45.97 -3.57 8.52
CA ARG A 420 45.94 -4.76 9.39
C ARG A 420 46.63 -4.45 10.71
N PHE A 421 45.99 -4.84 11.82
CA PHE A 421 46.37 -4.52 13.19
C PHE A 421 46.85 -5.75 13.97
N GLY A 422 47.32 -5.51 15.19
CA GLY A 422 47.89 -6.51 16.07
C GLY A 422 46.89 -7.57 16.55
N CYS A 423 47.41 -8.74 16.93
CA CYS A 423 46.63 -9.83 17.53
C CYS A 423 46.33 -9.55 19.01
N SER A 424 45.47 -10.36 19.66
CA SER A 424 45.23 -10.26 21.11
C SER A 424 46.51 -10.41 21.96
N THR A 425 47.51 -11.16 21.49
CA THR A 425 48.81 -11.37 22.16
C THR A 425 49.82 -10.25 21.90
N SER A 426 49.57 -9.38 20.93
CA SER A 426 50.42 -8.24 20.54
C SER A 426 49.52 -7.16 19.94
N PRO A 427 48.63 -6.58 20.75
CA PRO A 427 47.61 -5.66 20.26
C PRO A 427 48.29 -4.37 19.79
N THR A 428 47.79 -3.79 18.70
CA THR A 428 48.09 -2.39 18.42
C THR A 428 47.43 -1.56 19.51
N ASP A 429 48.13 -0.60 20.10
CA ASP A 429 47.55 0.24 21.14
C ASP A 429 46.47 1.19 20.58
N ASN A 430 45.52 1.61 21.42
CA ASN A 430 44.58 2.68 21.10
C ASN A 430 45.05 3.96 21.76
N GLY A 431 44.97 5.09 21.06
CA GLY A 431 45.46 6.35 21.61
C GLY A 431 45.59 7.44 20.58
N SER A 432 46.14 8.57 21.05
CA SER A 432 46.58 9.68 20.21
C SER A 432 48.08 9.82 20.41
N PHE A 433 48.82 9.63 19.33
CA PHE A 433 50.27 9.61 19.30
C PHE A 433 50.79 10.62 18.28
N THR A 434 52.09 10.72 18.15
CA THR A 434 52.75 11.51 17.11
C THR A 434 53.84 10.68 16.45
N VAL A 435 54.03 10.86 15.14
CA VAL A 435 55.16 10.25 14.44
C VAL A 435 56.43 10.86 15.00
N TYR A 436 57.24 10.08 15.72
CA TYR A 436 58.49 10.55 16.31
C TYR A 436 59.72 10.18 15.48
N TRP A 437 59.61 9.15 14.65
CA TRP A 437 60.72 8.71 13.80
C TRP A 437 60.21 8.09 12.50
N LYS A 438 60.98 8.30 11.42
CA LYS A 438 60.69 7.77 10.09
C LYS A 438 61.92 7.07 9.55
N SER A 439 61.71 5.90 8.96
CA SER A 439 62.76 5.11 8.32
C SER A 439 62.24 4.55 6.99
N TYR A 440 62.92 4.92 5.89
CA TYR A 440 62.46 4.60 4.54
C TYR A 440 62.64 3.11 4.23
N ASP A 441 63.74 2.52 4.68
CA ASP A 441 64.08 1.11 4.45
C ASP A 441 64.47 0.44 5.77
N HIS A 442 63.45 0.11 6.57
CA HIS A 442 63.64 -0.43 7.91
C HIS A 442 63.52 -1.95 7.94
N THR A 443 64.30 -2.59 8.80
CA THR A 443 64.15 -4.00 9.16
C THR A 443 64.10 -4.10 10.67
N SER A 444 63.03 -4.69 11.21
CA SER A 444 62.87 -4.84 12.66
C SER A 444 63.92 -5.79 13.21
N THR A 445 64.62 -5.37 14.26
CA THR A 445 65.60 -6.20 14.97
C THR A 445 64.95 -7.23 15.89
N LEU A 446 63.72 -6.97 16.38
CA LEU A 446 62.97 -7.93 17.21
C LEU A 446 62.36 -9.07 16.39
N TYR A 447 61.84 -8.75 15.21
CA TYR A 447 61.10 -9.70 14.38
C TYR A 447 61.84 -10.14 13.11
N ASN A 448 63.06 -9.63 12.90
CA ASN A 448 63.88 -9.84 11.71
C ASN A 448 63.07 -9.73 10.40
N THR A 449 62.20 -8.73 10.34
CA THR A 449 61.19 -8.57 9.28
C THR A 449 61.37 -7.23 8.60
N TRP A 450 61.36 -7.23 7.27
CA TRP A 450 61.44 -6.02 6.46
C TRP A 450 60.15 -5.20 6.60
N MET A 451 60.30 -3.95 7.03
CA MET A 451 59.21 -3.01 7.36
C MET A 451 59.46 -1.66 6.69
N PRO A 452 59.46 -1.60 5.35
CA PRO A 452 59.81 -0.37 4.66
C PRO A 452 58.74 0.71 4.88
N ARG A 453 59.19 1.97 4.79
CA ARG A 453 58.38 3.19 4.93
C ARG A 453 57.77 3.27 6.33
N ALA A 454 58.55 2.87 7.32
CA ALA A 454 58.14 2.83 8.71
C ALA A 454 58.05 4.24 9.30
N MET A 455 56.88 4.56 9.84
CA MET A 455 56.57 5.79 10.56
C MET A 455 56.19 5.40 11.99
N PHE A 456 57.17 5.50 12.89
CA PHE A 456 57.04 5.07 14.28
C PHE A 456 56.30 6.10 15.12
N TYR A 457 55.36 5.64 15.95
CA TYR A 457 54.50 6.51 16.74
C TYR A 457 54.31 6.08 18.20
N ASN A 458 54.57 4.83 18.57
CA ASN A 458 54.42 4.37 19.96
C ASN A 458 55.41 3.27 20.35
N GLY A 459 56.55 3.61 20.98
CA GLY A 459 57.44 2.64 21.64
C GLY A 459 58.03 1.50 20.79
N GLY A 460 57.87 1.54 19.46
CA GLY A 460 58.21 0.45 18.54
C GLY A 460 57.10 0.13 17.53
N GLU A 461 55.85 0.55 17.79
CA GLU A 461 54.77 0.47 16.80
C GLU A 461 54.96 1.50 15.69
N ALA A 462 54.73 1.07 14.46
CA ALA A 462 54.82 1.90 13.28
C ALA A 462 53.67 1.66 12.31
N VAL A 463 53.35 2.69 11.52
CA VAL A 463 52.64 2.53 10.26
C VAL A 463 53.68 2.19 9.20
N HIS A 464 53.55 1.05 8.51
CA HIS A 464 54.52 0.64 7.50
C HIS A 464 53.92 -0.33 6.46
N TYR A 465 54.64 -0.53 5.36
CA TYR A 465 54.27 -1.55 4.38
C TYR A 465 54.57 -2.95 4.90
N SER A 466 53.68 -3.90 4.60
CA SER A 466 53.89 -5.31 4.91
C SER A 466 53.73 -6.15 3.65
N PRO A 467 54.83 -6.73 3.11
CA PRO A 467 54.76 -7.67 1.99
C PRO A 467 53.86 -8.86 2.32
N ASP A 468 53.89 -9.25 3.59
CA ASP A 468 53.05 -10.29 4.14
C ASP A 468 51.55 -9.97 4.08
N PHE A 469 51.16 -8.74 4.45
CA PHE A 469 49.78 -8.29 4.32
C PHE A 469 49.37 -8.18 2.85
N ALA A 470 50.26 -7.73 1.98
CA ALA A 470 50.01 -7.71 0.54
C ALA A 470 49.77 -9.11 -0.03
N ALA A 471 50.55 -10.11 0.37
CA ALA A 471 50.43 -11.47 -0.15
C ALA A 471 49.26 -12.27 0.46
N ARG A 472 49.03 -12.14 1.77
CA ARG A 472 48.08 -12.99 2.53
C ARG A 472 46.78 -12.29 2.91
N GLY A 473 46.67 -10.99 2.65
CA GLY A 473 45.56 -10.18 3.12
C GLY A 473 45.39 -10.30 4.64
N TYR A 474 44.15 -10.41 5.10
CA TYR A 474 43.85 -10.44 6.53
C TYR A 474 44.15 -11.78 7.24
N ALA A 475 44.74 -12.76 6.55
CA ALA A 475 45.22 -13.99 7.17
C ALA A 475 46.54 -13.73 7.93
N GLY A 476 46.42 -13.36 9.20
CA GLY A 476 47.55 -13.03 10.10
C GLY A 476 47.33 -11.70 10.84
N CYS A 477 48.34 -11.20 11.52
CA CYS A 477 48.31 -9.90 12.21
C CYS A 477 49.66 -9.16 12.10
N SER A 478 49.73 -7.95 12.65
CA SER A 478 50.88 -7.04 12.50
C SER A 478 51.87 -7.04 13.67
N HIS A 479 51.64 -7.82 14.71
CA HIS A 479 52.44 -7.82 15.94
C HIS A 479 52.58 -6.42 16.59
N GLY A 480 51.47 -5.66 16.60
CA GLY A 480 51.38 -4.34 17.22
C GLY A 480 51.38 -3.18 16.23
N CYS A 481 51.98 -3.33 15.04
CA CYS A 481 52.05 -2.26 14.06
C CYS A 481 50.72 -2.00 13.31
N VAL A 482 50.68 -0.97 12.48
CA VAL A 482 49.62 -0.76 11.48
C VAL A 482 50.19 -1.10 10.10
N ASN A 483 49.88 -2.29 9.60
CA ASN A 483 50.39 -2.76 8.31
C ASN A 483 49.51 -2.23 7.19
N LEU A 484 50.12 -1.63 6.16
CA LEU A 484 49.47 -1.33 4.89
C LEU A 484 49.93 -2.32 3.80
N ARG A 485 49.04 -2.65 2.87
CA ARG A 485 49.31 -3.57 1.76
C ARG A 485 49.55 -2.91 0.41
N ASP A 486 49.22 -1.63 0.29
CA ASP A 486 49.39 -0.85 -0.94
C ASP A 486 50.80 -0.22 -0.97
N TRP A 487 51.61 -0.65 -1.95
CA TRP A 487 52.99 -0.17 -2.11
C TRP A 487 53.06 1.26 -2.64
N GLU A 488 52.21 1.64 -3.58
CA GLU A 488 52.21 3.01 -4.12
C GLU A 488 51.63 3.96 -3.06
N GLY A 489 50.55 3.54 -2.42
CA GLY A 489 49.89 4.28 -1.35
C GLY A 489 50.80 4.58 -0.17
N ILE A 490 51.53 3.59 0.36
CA ILE A 490 52.46 3.83 1.48
C ILE A 490 53.65 4.70 1.09
N ASN A 491 54.16 4.60 -0.16
CA ASN A 491 55.24 5.47 -0.63
C ASN A 491 54.77 6.93 -0.69
N TRP A 492 53.57 7.16 -1.23
CA TRP A 492 52.97 8.49 -1.25
C TRP A 492 52.73 9.01 0.17
N LEU A 493 52.11 8.19 1.04
CA LEU A 493 51.82 8.55 2.43
C LEU A 493 53.09 8.91 3.20
N TYR A 494 54.14 8.11 3.05
CA TYR A 494 55.44 8.39 3.66
C TYR A 494 56.03 9.72 3.19
N GLY A 495 55.83 10.09 1.91
CA GLY A 495 56.23 11.40 1.39
C GLY A 495 55.42 12.55 1.99
N GLN A 496 54.16 12.32 2.33
CA GLN A 496 53.28 13.34 2.93
C GLN A 496 53.51 13.54 4.42
N VAL A 497 53.63 12.47 5.19
CA VAL A 497 53.68 12.49 6.66
C VAL A 497 54.98 13.11 7.16
N GLN A 498 54.89 14.00 8.15
CA GLN A 498 56.02 14.67 8.79
C GLN A 498 56.22 14.13 10.21
N ILE A 499 57.46 14.26 10.74
CA ILE A 499 57.68 14.05 12.17
C ILE A 499 56.86 15.09 12.94
N GLY A 500 56.11 14.65 13.94
CA GLY A 500 55.14 15.45 14.69
C GLY A 500 53.70 15.34 14.19
N ASP A 501 53.45 14.82 12.98
CA ASP A 501 52.07 14.55 12.53
C ASP A 501 51.42 13.51 13.46
N LYS A 502 50.12 13.69 13.71
CA LYS A 502 49.38 12.90 14.69
C LYS A 502 49.05 11.52 14.15
N VAL A 503 49.04 10.52 15.03
CA VAL A 503 48.53 9.17 14.73
C VAL A 503 47.43 8.86 15.73
N VAL A 504 46.21 8.66 15.26
CA VAL A 504 45.08 8.26 16.11
C VAL A 504 44.71 6.82 15.76
N VAL A 505 44.82 5.94 16.75
CA VAL A 505 44.39 4.55 16.63
C VAL A 505 43.17 4.34 17.53
N TYR A 506 42.08 3.83 16.95
CA TYR A 506 40.79 3.69 17.63
C TYR A 506 40.00 2.48 17.12
N TYR A 507 38.96 2.12 17.86
CA TYR A 507 37.90 1.22 17.38
C TYR A 507 36.87 2.02 16.60
#